data_AF-A0A937I5Z5-F1
#
_entry.id   AF-A0A937I5Z5-F1
#
_cell.length_a   1.000
_cell.length_b   1.000
_cell.length_c   1.000
_cell.angle_alpha   90.00
_cell.angle_beta   90.00
_cell.angle_gamma   90.00
#
_symmetry.space_group_name_H-M   'P 1'
#
loop_
_entity.id
_entity.type
_entity.pdbx_description
1 polymer ?
#
loop_
_entity_poly.entity_id
_entity_poly.type
_entity_poly.pdbx_seq_one_letter_code
_entity_poly.pdbx_strand_id
1 'polypeptide(L)'
;MILVIDNYDSFTYNLVHYVGECGEEVLVVRNDEISIAGIENLNPKKIVISPGPCTPREAGISVKLIQESQVPILGVCLGHQSIGAAFGGKIIKAPEIIHGKLSKIS
;
A
#
# COMPACT_ATOMS: atom_id res chain seq x y z
N MET A 1 1.61 7.65 14.81
CA MET A 1 1.38 8.04 13.40
C MET A 1 1.36 6.80 12.53
N ILE A 2 0.39 6.73 11.62
CA ILE A 2 0.30 5.76 10.54
C ILE A 2 0.67 6.48 9.24
N LEU A 3 1.62 5.92 8.49
CA LEU A 3 1.99 6.44 7.18
C LEU A 3 1.17 5.72 6.11
N VAL A 4 0.56 6.47 5.20
CA VAL A 4 -0.14 5.95 4.03
C VAL A 4 0.67 6.33 2.79
N ILE A 5 1.14 5.32 2.05
CA ILE A 5 1.75 5.49 0.74
C ILE A 5 0.63 5.46 -0.31
N ASP A 6 0.39 6.61 -0.93
CA ASP A 6 -0.57 6.78 -2.03
C ASP A 6 0.07 6.41 -3.38
N ASN A 7 -0.52 5.42 -4.05
CA ASN A 7 -0.18 5.03 -5.42
C ASN A 7 -1.10 5.72 -6.44
N TYR A 8 -1.49 6.97 -6.18
CA TYR A 8 -2.34 7.80 -7.05
C TYR A 8 -3.73 7.19 -7.29
N ASP A 9 -4.37 6.70 -6.23
CA ASP A 9 -5.68 6.03 -6.32
C ASP A 9 -6.81 6.85 -5.73
N SER A 10 -7.97 6.82 -6.38
CA SER A 10 -9.16 7.55 -5.94
C SER A 10 -9.76 7.02 -4.63
N PHE A 11 -9.44 5.78 -4.22
CA PHE A 11 -9.91 5.19 -2.97
C PHE A 11 -8.96 5.39 -1.79
N THR A 12 -7.78 6.00 -1.98
CA THR A 12 -6.81 6.23 -0.90
C THR A 12 -7.44 6.94 0.30
N TYR A 13 -8.24 7.98 0.07
CA TYR A 13 -8.85 8.74 1.17
C TYR A 13 -9.97 7.98 1.90
N ASN A 14 -10.61 7.00 1.28
CA ASN A 14 -11.51 6.11 2.00
C ASN A 14 -10.75 5.29 3.06
N LEU A 15 -9.55 4.82 2.72
CA LEU A 15 -8.67 4.15 3.69
C LEU A 15 -8.18 5.11 4.76
N VAL A 16 -7.76 6.32 4.38
CA VAL A 16 -7.27 7.34 5.33
C VAL A 16 -8.31 7.68 6.38
N HIS A 17 -9.57 7.90 5.98
CA HIS A 17 -10.65 8.17 6.93
C HIS A 17 -10.86 7.01 7.89
N TYR A 18 -10.97 5.78 7.38
CA TYR A 18 -11.19 4.59 8.20
C TYR A 18 -10.03 4.29 9.16
N VAL A 19 -8.79 4.46 8.68
CA VAL A 19 -7.59 4.32 9.52
C VAL A 19 -7.52 5.42 10.57
N GLY A 20 -7.94 6.64 10.24
CA GLY A 20 -8.00 7.77 11.16
C GLY A 20 -8.97 7.55 12.33
N GLU A 21 -10.04 6.76 12.15
CA GLU A 21 -10.95 6.38 13.22
C GLU A 21 -10.26 5.56 14.34
N CYS A 22 -9.07 5.00 14.09
CA CYS A 22 -8.27 4.32 15.11
C CYS A 22 -7.61 5.28 16.12
N GLY A 23 -7.78 6.60 15.97
CA GLY A 23 -7.25 7.61 16.90
C GLY A 23 -5.74 7.85 16.77
N GLU A 24 -5.11 7.40 15.68
CA GLU A 24 -3.71 7.74 15.37
C GLU A 24 -3.66 8.82 14.27
N GLU A 25 -2.68 9.72 14.39
CA GLU A 25 -2.35 10.66 13.33
C GLU A 25 -2.01 9.90 12.03
N VAL A 26 -2.57 10.34 10.91
CA VAL A 26 -2.33 9.76 9.59
C VAL A 26 -1.59 10.77 8.71
N LEU A 27 -0.45 10.35 8.16
CA LEU A 27 0.30 11.10 7.17
C LEU A 27 0.18 10.39 5.83
N VAL A 28 -0.20 11.11 4.78
CA VAL A 28 -0.32 10.58 3.41
C VAL A 28 0.79 11.17 2.56
N VAL A 29 1.54 10.32 1.86
CA VAL A 29 2.60 10.72 0.92
C VAL A 29 2.52 9.85 -0.32
N ARG A 30 2.85 10.39 -1.50
CA ARG A 30 2.88 9.57 -2.71
C ARG A 30 4.11 8.68 -2.79
N ASN A 31 3.99 7.61 -3.55
CA ASN A 31 5.02 6.57 -3.70
C ASN A 31 6.35 7.04 -4.32
N ASP A 32 6.40 8.27 -4.83
CA ASP A 32 7.55 8.91 -5.47
C ASP A 32 7.96 10.23 -4.80
N GLU A 33 7.23 10.69 -3.79
CA GLU A 33 7.49 11.94 -3.08
C GLU A 33 8.34 11.75 -1.80
N ILE A 34 8.62 10.51 -1.41
CA ILE A 34 9.43 10.19 -0.24
C ILE A 34 10.43 9.07 -0.52
N SER A 35 11.62 9.15 0.09
CA SER A 35 12.60 8.06 0.07
C SER A 35 12.42 7.13 1.27
N ILE A 36 12.97 5.91 1.20
CA ILE A 36 12.93 4.97 2.34
C ILE A 36 13.62 5.56 3.57
N ALA A 37 14.78 6.19 3.39
CA ALA A 37 15.45 6.91 4.48
C ALA A 37 14.58 8.05 5.04
N GLY A 38 13.80 8.73 4.19
CA GLY A 38 12.80 9.70 4.63
C GLY A 38 11.71 9.06 5.52
N ILE A 39 11.23 7.88 5.15
CA ILE A 39 10.26 7.11 5.94
C ILE A 39 10.85 6.67 7.28
N GLU A 40 12.11 6.21 7.31
CA GLU A 40 12.80 5.85 8.55
C GLU A 40 12.91 7.05 9.50
N ASN A 41 13.24 8.24 8.98
CA ASN A 41 13.30 9.48 9.76
C ASN A 41 11.92 9.91 10.29
N LEU A 42 10.84 9.64 9.55
CA LEU A 42 9.47 9.87 10.02
C LEU A 42 9.07 8.93 11.17
N ASN A 43 9.77 7.81 11.34
CA ASN A 43 9.54 6.81 12.38
C ASN A 43 8.05 6.43 12.55
N PRO A 44 7.34 6.02 11.47
CA PRO A 44 5.93 5.64 11.57
C PRO A 44 5.78 4.39 12.44
N LYS A 45 4.63 4.24 13.11
CA LYS A 45 4.32 3.03 13.88
C LYS A 45 3.76 1.90 13.03
N LYS A 46 3.11 2.25 11.92
CA LYS A 46 2.45 1.34 10.98
C LYS A 46 2.45 2.00 9.61
N ILE A 47 2.44 1.19 8.55
CA ILE A 47 2.40 1.66 7.17
C ILE A 47 1.22 1.02 6.44
N VAL A 48 0.49 1.81 5.66
CA VAL A 48 -0.53 1.33 4.72
C VAL A 48 -0.09 1.68 3.31
N ILE A 49 -0.10 0.71 2.40
CA ILE A 49 0.17 0.93 0.99
C ILE A 49 -1.17 0.83 0.25
N SER A 50 -1.56 1.94 -0.37
CA SER A 50 -2.88 2.10 -0.99
C SER A 50 -3.04 1.21 -2.24
N PRO A 51 -4.29 1.07 -2.72
CA PRO A 51 -4.56 0.66 -4.10
C PRO A 51 -3.89 1.61 -5.09
N GLY A 52 -3.88 1.21 -6.36
CA GLY A 52 -3.35 2.02 -7.45
C GLY A 52 -3.50 1.30 -8.79
N PRO A 53 -3.30 2.02 -9.90
CA PRO A 53 -3.23 1.43 -11.23
C PRO A 53 -1.92 0.65 -11.42
N CYS A 54 -1.77 0.00 -12.58
CA CYS A 54 -0.53 -0.65 -13.01
C CYS A 54 -0.12 -1.89 -12.18
N THR A 55 1.16 -2.30 -12.28
CA THR A 55 1.72 -3.48 -11.62
C THR A 55 2.68 -3.09 -10.50
N PRO A 56 3.02 -4.00 -9.56
CA PRO A 56 4.02 -3.72 -8.51
C PRO A 56 5.39 -3.25 -9.02
N ARG A 57 5.75 -3.58 -10.26
CA ARG A 57 7.00 -3.09 -10.88
C ARG A 57 7.01 -1.58 -11.10
N GLU A 58 5.82 -0.98 -11.18
CA GLU A 58 5.59 0.43 -11.45
C GLU A 58 5.11 1.18 -10.20
N ALA A 59 4.99 0.50 -9.05
CA ALA A 59 4.44 1.04 -7.80
C ALA A 59 5.46 1.89 -6.99
N GLY A 60 6.35 2.61 -7.68
CA GLY A 60 7.37 3.47 -7.07
C GLY A 60 8.22 2.73 -6.03
N ILE A 61 8.34 3.32 -4.84
CA ILE A 61 9.13 2.75 -3.74
C ILE A 61 8.47 1.52 -3.07
N SER A 62 7.20 1.20 -3.36
CA SER A 62 6.38 0.29 -2.55
C SER A 62 7.01 -1.09 -2.33
N VAL A 63 7.52 -1.73 -3.39
CA VAL A 63 8.15 -3.06 -3.28
C VAL A 63 9.40 -3.01 -2.41
N LYS A 64 10.27 -2.01 -2.63
CA LYS A 64 11.50 -1.85 -1.87
C LYS A 64 11.23 -1.51 -0.41
N LEU A 65 10.25 -0.64 -0.16
CA LEU A 65 9.77 -0.31 1.19
C LEU A 65 9.31 -1.57 1.94
N ILE A 66 8.57 -2.47 1.29
CA ILE A 66 8.12 -3.72 1.91
C ILE A 66 9.29 -4.64 2.28
N GLN A 67 10.34 -4.69 1.46
CA GLN A 67 11.51 -5.53 1.71
C GLN A 67 12.37 -5.03 2.88
N GLU A 68 12.46 -3.71 3.05
CA GLU A 68 13.37 -3.07 4.02
C GLU A 68 12.65 -2.72 5.34
N SER A 69 11.35 -2.46 5.31
CA SER A 69 10.56 -2.03 6.47
C SER A 69 10.55 -3.07 7.59
N GLN A 70 10.83 -2.61 8.81
CA GLN A 70 10.69 -3.38 10.05
C GLN A 70 9.36 -3.10 10.76
N VAL A 71 8.54 -2.21 10.22
CA VAL A 71 7.26 -1.81 10.80
C VAL A 71 6.09 -2.56 10.14
N PRO A 72 5.00 -2.86 10.86
CA PRO A 72 3.87 -3.57 10.27
C PRO A 72 3.29 -2.84 9.05
N ILE A 73 3.09 -3.59 7.96
CA ILE A 73 2.55 -3.10 6.70
C ILE A 73 1.20 -3.77 6.41
N LEU A 74 0.22 -2.95 6.02
CA LEU A 74 -1.02 -3.38 5.37
C LEU A 74 -1.01 -2.94 3.90
N GLY A 75 -1.12 -3.89 2.98
CA GLY A 75 -1.23 -3.60 1.54
C GLY A 75 -2.64 -3.86 1.03
N VAL A 76 -3.22 -2.91 0.30
CA VAL A 76 -4.56 -3.04 -0.31
C VAL A 76 -4.44 -3.01 -1.82
N CYS A 77 -5.08 -3.96 -2.52
CA CYS A 77 -5.04 -4.07 -3.99
C CYS A 77 -3.60 -4.08 -4.55
N LEU A 78 -3.13 -2.99 -5.17
CA LEU A 78 -1.75 -2.86 -5.64
C LEU A 78 -0.74 -3.01 -4.49
N GLY A 79 -1.05 -2.50 -3.30
CA GLY A 79 -0.25 -2.73 -2.10
C GLY A 79 -0.14 -4.21 -1.74
N HIS A 80 -1.24 -4.96 -1.85
CA HIS A 80 -1.25 -6.42 -1.62
C HIS A 80 -0.40 -7.16 -2.67
N GLN A 81 -0.56 -6.81 -3.95
CA GLN A 81 0.26 -7.37 -5.02
C GLN A 81 1.75 -7.04 -4.81
N SER A 82 2.06 -5.84 -4.32
CA SER A 82 3.43 -5.42 -4.04
C SER A 82 4.05 -6.23 -2.91
N ILE A 83 3.28 -6.63 -1.89
CA ILE A 83 3.73 -7.56 -0.85
C ILE A 83 4.08 -8.91 -1.48
N GLY A 84 3.19 -9.46 -2.30
CA GLY A 84 3.46 -10.69 -3.03
C GLY A 84 4.75 -10.61 -3.85
N ALA A 85 4.93 -9.54 -4.64
CA ALA A 85 6.11 -9.34 -5.48
C ALA A 85 7.40 -9.18 -4.65
N ALA A 86 7.37 -8.45 -3.53
CA ALA A 86 8.50 -8.22 -2.65
C ALA A 86 9.13 -9.52 -2.12
N PHE A 87 8.31 -10.55 -1.91
CA PHE A 87 8.72 -11.86 -1.43
C PHE A 87 8.77 -12.94 -2.53
N GLY A 88 8.89 -12.54 -3.79
CA GLY A 88 9.09 -13.45 -4.93
C GLY A 88 7.83 -14.11 -5.48
N GLY A 89 6.65 -13.68 -5.04
CA GLY A 89 5.37 -14.10 -5.59
C GLY A 89 5.18 -13.68 -7.05
N LYS A 90 4.45 -14.49 -7.82
CA LYS A 90 4.14 -14.21 -9.22
C LYS A 90 2.84 -13.42 -9.33
N ILE A 91 2.91 -12.24 -9.94
CA ILE A 91 1.73 -11.43 -10.26
C ILE A 91 1.24 -11.82 -11.66
N ILE A 92 0.12 -12.53 -11.71
CA ILE A 92 -0.51 -13.02 -12.94
C ILE A 92 -1.87 -12.34 -13.15
N LYS A 93 -2.34 -12.33 -14.39
CA LYS A 93 -3.69 -11.85 -14.69
C LYS A 93 -4.72 -12.81 -14.11
N ALA A 94 -5.76 -12.25 -13.50
CA ALA A 94 -6.93 -13.03 -13.12
C ALA A 94 -7.60 -13.62 -14.37
N PRO A 95 -8.19 -14.83 -14.27
CA PRO A 95 -8.91 -15.44 -15.38
C PRO A 95 -10.15 -14.62 -15.78
N GLU A 96 -10.74 -13.89 -14.83
CA GLU A 96 -11.90 -13.02 -15.03
C GLU A 96 -11.71 -11.66 -14.34
N ILE A 97 -12.32 -10.63 -14.92
CA ILE A 97 -12.27 -9.27 -14.37
C ILE A 97 -13.42 -9.08 -13.38
N ILE A 98 -13.07 -8.87 -12.12
CA ILE A 98 -14.02 -8.56 -11.03
C ILE A 98 -13.83 -7.10 -10.64
N HIS A 99 -14.63 -6.21 -11.26
CA HIS A 99 -14.63 -4.78 -10.96
C HIS A 99 -15.96 -4.38 -10.33
N GLY A 100 -15.92 -3.85 -9.10
CA GLY A 100 -17.12 -3.39 -8.38
C GLY A 100 -18.11 -4.48 -7.98
N LYS A 101 -17.68 -5.76 -7.95
CA LYS A 101 -18.53 -6.91 -7.59
C LYS A 101 -18.03 -7.56 -6.30
N LEU A 102 -18.96 -8.02 -5.48
CA LEU A 102 -18.66 -8.74 -4.25
C LEU A 102 -18.17 -10.16 -4.57
N SER A 103 -17.19 -10.62 -3.80
CA SER A 103 -16.72 -12.01 -3.80
C SER A 103 -16.80 -12.54 -2.37
N LYS A 104 -17.31 -13.75 -2.20
CA LYS A 104 -17.30 -14.43 -0.91
C LYS A 104 -15.92 -15.08 -0.74
N ILE A 105 -15.22 -14.72 0.33
CA ILE A 105 -13.93 -15.31 0.70
C ILE A 105 -14.19 -16.28 1.87
N SER A 106 -13.53 -17.44 1.86
CA SER A 106 -13.65 -18.51 2.86
C SER A 106 -12.32 -18.77 3.55
#